data_AF-A0A746KT23-F1
#
_entry.id   AF-A0A746KT23-F1
#
_cell.length_a   1.000
_cell.length_b   1.000
_cell.length_c   1.000
_cell.angle_alpha   90.00
_cell.angle_beta   90.00
_cell.angle_gamma   90.00
#
_symmetry.space_group_name_H-M   'P 1'
#
loop_
_entity.id
_entity.type
_entity.pdbx_description
1 polymer ?
#
loop_
_entity_poly.entity_id
_entity_poly.type
_entity_poly.pdbx_seq_one_letter_code
_entity_poly.pdbx_strand_id
1 'polypeptide(L)'
;GIYAAMAVAAFTGLVWQMKMATLAVAAMAPVGAVYTFIALVTGAAWGKPMWGTWWVWDARLTSELVLLFLYAGVIALWHAFDDRKMAGRAAGILVLVGVVNLPVIHYSVEWWNTLHQGSTRMQQSIDPAMRSPLRWAIAGYLLLFMTLALMRMRNLILLMEKRRPWVSELILKRGHR
;
A
#
# COMPACT_ATOMS: atom_id res chain seq x y z
N GLY A 1 2.78 -2.54 7.26
CA GLY A 1 2.49 -2.68 5.81
C GLY A 1 2.26 -1.31 5.17
N ILE A 2 2.15 -1.25 3.84
CA ILE A 2 1.97 0.00 3.07
C ILE A 2 0.71 0.76 3.50
N TYR A 3 -0.40 0.05 3.70
CA TYR A 3 -1.67 0.66 4.12
C TYR A 3 -1.58 1.29 5.52
N ALA A 4 -0.83 0.70 6.44
CA ALA A 4 -0.58 1.29 7.76
C ALA A 4 0.24 2.59 7.65
N ALA A 5 1.26 2.63 6.77
CA ALA A 5 2.01 3.85 6.51
C ALA A 5 1.11 4.94 5.91
N MET A 6 0.18 4.57 5.02
CA MET A 6 -0.86 5.48 4.54
C MET A 6 -1.76 5.96 5.66
N ALA A 7 -2.15 5.10 6.62
CA ALA A 7 -2.99 5.52 7.74
C ALA A 7 -2.28 6.54 8.64
N VAL A 8 -0.98 6.35 8.92
CA VAL A 8 -0.18 7.36 9.63
C VAL A 8 -0.09 8.67 8.83
N ALA A 9 0.13 8.60 7.51
CA ALA A 9 0.15 9.78 6.65
C ALA A 9 -1.23 10.48 6.54
N ALA A 10 -2.31 9.71 6.51
CA ALA A 10 -3.68 10.23 6.48
C ALA A 10 -4.04 10.91 7.80
N PHE A 11 -3.72 10.27 8.93
CA PHE A 11 -3.91 10.84 10.26
C PHE A 11 -3.14 12.15 10.40
N THR A 12 -1.85 12.15 10.07
CA THR A 12 -1.01 13.35 10.15
C THR A 12 -1.50 14.45 9.21
N GLY A 13 -1.90 14.10 7.99
CA GLY A 13 -2.47 15.03 7.02
C GLY A 13 -3.79 15.64 7.44
N LEU A 14 -4.66 14.90 8.13
CA LEU A 14 -5.95 15.37 8.61
C LEU A 14 -5.85 16.19 9.90
N VAL A 15 -5.02 15.77 10.86
CA VAL A 15 -4.88 16.46 12.15
C VAL A 15 -4.10 17.76 12.00
N TRP A 16 -2.92 17.72 11.35
CA TRP A 16 -2.06 18.89 11.20
C TRP A 16 -2.22 19.62 9.86
N GLN A 17 -3.19 19.22 9.03
CA GLN A 17 -3.43 19.81 7.70
C GLN A 17 -2.16 19.82 6.82
N MET A 18 -1.29 18.81 6.97
CA MET A 18 -0.02 18.72 6.25
C MET A 18 -0.25 18.25 4.81
N LYS A 19 -0.05 19.17 3.85
CA LYS A 19 -0.14 18.90 2.41
C LYS A 19 0.74 17.72 1.96
N MET A 20 1.96 17.64 2.51
CA MET A 20 2.91 16.57 2.15
C MET A 20 2.45 15.19 2.63
N ALA A 21 1.81 15.10 3.80
CA ALA A 21 1.29 13.85 4.31
C ALA A 21 0.12 13.33 3.45
N THR A 22 -0.75 14.25 3.01
CA THR A 22 -1.82 13.95 2.06
C THR A 22 -1.27 13.45 0.72
N LEU A 23 -0.22 14.10 0.20
CA LEU A 23 0.46 13.66 -1.01
C LEU A 23 1.10 12.28 -0.87
N ALA A 24 1.64 11.97 0.30
CA ALA A 24 2.21 10.66 0.57
C ALA A 24 1.15 9.55 0.46
N VAL A 25 -0.08 9.78 0.94
CA VAL A 25 -1.21 8.84 0.75
C VAL A 25 -1.46 8.58 -0.74
N ALA A 26 -1.58 9.65 -1.54
CA ALA A 26 -1.82 9.56 -2.99
C ALA A 26 -0.66 8.92 -3.77
N ALA A 27 0.57 9.07 -3.27
CA ALA A 27 1.75 8.44 -3.84
C ALA A 27 1.82 6.94 -3.52
N MET A 28 1.50 6.55 -2.28
CA MET A 28 1.58 5.16 -1.83
C MET A 28 0.43 4.29 -2.36
N ALA A 29 -0.77 4.86 -2.55
CA ALA A 29 -1.96 4.05 -2.87
C ALA A 29 -1.82 3.18 -4.13
N PRO A 30 -1.35 3.68 -5.30
CA PRO A 30 -1.18 2.83 -6.48
C PRO A 30 -0.11 1.75 -6.30
N VAL A 31 0.97 2.05 -5.59
CA VAL A 31 2.04 1.08 -5.34
C VAL A 31 1.54 -0.04 -4.43
N GLY A 32 0.81 0.31 -3.37
CA GLY A 32 0.16 -0.66 -2.49
C GLY A 32 -0.88 -1.53 -3.21
N ALA A 33 -1.70 -0.93 -4.07
CA ALA A 33 -2.68 -1.65 -4.89
C ALA A 33 -2.02 -2.74 -5.76
N VAL A 34 -0.90 -2.40 -6.42
CA VAL A 34 -0.14 -3.35 -7.24
C VAL A 34 0.46 -4.47 -6.39
N TYR A 35 1.02 -4.15 -5.23
CA TYR A 35 1.55 -5.17 -4.31
C TYR A 35 0.45 -6.13 -3.85
N THR A 36 -0.71 -5.61 -3.43
CA THR A 36 -1.86 -6.43 -3.02
C THR A 36 -2.38 -7.27 -4.19
N PHE A 37 -2.47 -6.71 -5.40
CA PHE A 37 -2.88 -7.46 -6.59
C PHE A 37 -1.91 -8.61 -6.91
N ILE A 38 -0.60 -8.33 -6.90
CA ILE A 38 0.42 -9.36 -7.11
C ILE A 38 0.32 -10.43 -6.02
N ALA A 39 0.15 -10.04 -4.75
CA ALA A 39 -0.02 -10.98 -3.64
C ALA A 39 -1.25 -11.88 -3.82
N LEU A 40 -2.40 -11.33 -4.26
CA LEU A 40 -3.59 -12.12 -4.55
C LEU A 40 -3.38 -13.10 -5.70
N VAL A 41 -2.80 -12.65 -6.82
CA VAL A 41 -2.59 -13.50 -8.01
C VAL A 41 -1.56 -14.59 -7.73
N THR A 42 -0.40 -14.22 -7.17
CA THR A 42 0.66 -15.18 -6.84
C THR A 42 0.25 -16.10 -5.69
N GLY A 43 -0.51 -15.60 -4.72
CA GLY A 43 -1.11 -16.39 -3.65
C GLY A 43 -2.11 -17.42 -4.17
N ALA A 44 -2.99 -17.05 -5.10
CA ALA A 44 -3.91 -17.98 -5.77
C ALA A 44 -3.16 -19.06 -6.55
N ALA A 45 -2.11 -18.65 -7.29
CA ALA A 45 -1.26 -19.58 -8.05
C ALA A 45 -0.51 -20.57 -7.15
N TRP A 46 -0.04 -20.11 -5.99
CA TRP A 46 0.58 -20.96 -4.99
C TRP A 46 -0.44 -21.83 -4.24
N GLY A 47 -1.66 -21.35 -4.03
CA GLY A 47 -2.74 -22.10 -3.38
C GLY A 47 -3.16 -23.35 -4.14
N LYS A 48 -3.12 -23.33 -5.49
CA LYS A 48 -3.52 -24.48 -6.31
C LYS A 48 -2.73 -25.77 -6.02
N PRO A 49 -1.38 -25.79 -6.06
CA PRO A 49 -0.61 -26.98 -5.71
C PRO A 49 -0.64 -27.32 -4.22
N MET A 50 -0.80 -26.33 -3.33
CA MET A 50 -0.73 -26.55 -1.88
C MET A 50 -2.02 -27.07 -1.27
N TRP A 51 -3.16 -26.59 -1.77
CA TRP A 51 -4.47 -26.86 -1.17
C TRP A 51 -5.53 -27.28 -2.19
N GLY A 52 -5.15 -27.49 -3.46
CA GLY A 52 -6.04 -28.00 -4.50
C GLY A 52 -6.98 -26.96 -5.13
N THR A 53 -6.99 -25.72 -4.67
CA THR A 53 -7.87 -24.65 -5.14
C THR A 53 -7.15 -23.32 -5.36
N TRP A 54 -7.61 -22.53 -6.32
CA TRP A 54 -7.10 -21.18 -6.61
C TRP A 54 -7.67 -20.13 -5.66
N TRP A 55 -8.87 -20.37 -5.14
CA TRP A 55 -9.60 -19.40 -4.32
C TRP A 55 -10.55 -20.11 -3.36
N VAL A 56 -10.68 -19.54 -2.17
CA VAL A 56 -11.74 -19.84 -1.21
C VAL A 56 -12.25 -18.53 -0.65
N TRP A 57 -13.54 -18.45 -0.39
CA TRP A 57 -14.17 -17.27 0.20
C TRP A 57 -14.04 -17.26 1.73
N ASP A 58 -12.80 -17.43 2.21
CA ASP A 58 -12.50 -17.39 3.63
C ASP A 58 -12.20 -15.96 4.13
N ALA A 59 -12.08 -15.80 5.44
CA ALA A 59 -11.86 -14.48 6.05
C ALA A 59 -10.56 -13.82 5.56
N ARG A 60 -9.51 -14.60 5.28
CA ARG A 60 -8.19 -14.08 4.90
C ARG A 60 -8.16 -13.57 3.46
N LEU A 61 -8.55 -14.40 2.50
CA LEU A 61 -8.53 -14.03 1.09
C LEU A 61 -9.57 -12.95 0.79
N THR A 62 -10.75 -13.04 1.43
CA THR A 62 -11.79 -12.02 1.27
C THR A 62 -11.33 -10.67 1.83
N SER A 63 -10.71 -10.63 3.01
CA SER A 63 -10.22 -9.37 3.59
C SER A 63 -9.04 -8.77 2.82
N GLU A 64 -8.16 -9.59 2.22
CA GLU A 64 -7.10 -9.12 1.32
C GLU A 64 -7.68 -8.57 0.01
N LEU A 65 -8.74 -9.18 -0.54
CA LEU A 65 -9.47 -8.62 -1.69
C LEU A 65 -10.16 -7.29 -1.34
N VAL A 66 -10.77 -7.20 -0.15
CA VAL A 66 -11.32 -5.93 0.37
C VAL A 66 -10.22 -4.87 0.48
N LEU A 67 -9.00 -5.24 0.90
CA LEU A 67 -7.86 -4.32 0.92
C LEU A 67 -7.54 -3.77 -0.46
N LEU A 68 -7.58 -4.61 -1.51
CA LEU A 68 -7.40 -4.16 -2.89
C LEU A 68 -8.47 -3.12 -3.29
N PHE A 69 -9.74 -3.37 -2.93
CA PHE A 69 -10.82 -2.41 -3.21
C PHE A 69 -10.70 -1.13 -2.39
N LEU A 70 -10.21 -1.21 -1.14
CA LEU A 70 -9.89 -0.03 -0.35
C LEU A 70 -8.80 0.81 -1.04
N TYR A 71 -7.74 0.18 -1.57
CA TYR A 71 -6.74 0.88 -2.36
C TYR A 71 -7.35 1.53 -3.61
N ALA A 72 -8.18 0.80 -4.37
CA ALA A 72 -8.85 1.33 -5.55
C ALA A 72 -9.77 2.52 -5.20
N GLY A 73 -10.51 2.44 -4.09
CA GLY A 73 -11.35 3.52 -3.58
C GLY A 73 -10.53 4.77 -3.21
N VAL A 74 -9.36 4.61 -2.58
CA VAL A 74 -8.46 5.74 -2.28
C VAL A 74 -7.96 6.40 -3.56
N ILE A 75 -7.57 5.60 -4.56
CA ILE A 75 -7.14 6.10 -5.87
C ILE A 75 -8.30 6.84 -6.56
N ALA A 76 -9.51 6.27 -6.55
CA ALA A 76 -10.69 6.87 -7.15
C ALA A 76 -11.02 8.21 -6.49
N LEU A 77 -11.09 8.27 -5.16
CA LEU A 77 -11.36 9.50 -4.42
C LEU A 77 -10.30 10.58 -4.67
N TRP A 78 -9.03 10.21 -4.80
CA TRP A 78 -7.98 11.18 -5.12
C TRP A 78 -8.16 11.85 -6.50
N HIS A 79 -8.75 11.14 -7.46
CA HIS A 79 -8.97 11.62 -8.82
C HIS A 79 -10.38 12.17 -9.07
N ALA A 80 -11.35 11.89 -8.18
CA ALA A 80 -12.73 12.33 -8.31
C ALA A 80 -12.94 13.84 -8.04
N PHE A 81 -12.00 14.49 -7.35
CA PHE A 81 -12.10 15.91 -7.00
C PHE A 81 -10.99 16.74 -7.63
N ASP A 82 -11.35 17.91 -8.18
CA ASP A 82 -10.39 18.91 -8.66
C ASP A 82 -9.65 19.59 -7.51
N ASP A 83 -10.36 19.89 -6.42
CA ASP A 83 -9.74 20.41 -5.20
C ASP A 83 -8.94 19.31 -4.49
N ARG A 84 -7.62 19.47 -4.51
CA ARG A 84 -6.68 18.54 -3.87
C ARG A 84 -6.79 18.48 -2.35
N LYS A 85 -7.30 19.52 -1.70
CA LYS A 85 -7.57 19.50 -0.25
C LYS A 85 -8.78 18.62 0.04
N MET A 86 -9.84 18.75 -0.75
CA MET A 86 -11.03 17.90 -0.65
C MET A 86 -10.71 16.44 -1.00
N ALA A 87 -10.01 16.21 -2.11
CA ALA A 87 -9.53 14.88 -2.53
C ALA A 87 -8.72 14.20 -1.42
N GLY A 88 -7.79 14.96 -0.83
CA GLY A 88 -6.95 14.50 0.27
C GLY A 88 -7.73 14.11 1.52
N ARG A 89 -8.73 14.91 1.90
CA ARG A 89 -9.59 14.62 3.05
C ARG A 89 -10.42 13.36 2.81
N ALA A 90 -11.08 13.25 1.66
CA ALA A 90 -11.91 12.09 1.32
C ALA A 90 -11.08 10.79 1.27
N ALA A 91 -9.94 10.82 0.56
CA ALA A 91 -9.01 9.70 0.51
C ALA A 91 -8.46 9.35 1.90
N GLY A 92 -8.09 10.34 2.71
CA GLY A 92 -7.57 10.14 4.06
C GLY A 92 -8.58 9.48 5.00
N ILE A 93 -9.85 9.91 4.96
CA ILE A 93 -10.92 9.31 5.76
C ILE A 93 -11.09 7.83 5.38
N LEU A 94 -11.15 7.51 4.09
CA LEU A 94 -11.26 6.12 3.65
C LEU A 94 -10.09 5.27 4.14
N VAL A 95 -8.86 5.79 4.09
CA VAL A 95 -7.68 5.09 4.63
C VAL A 95 -7.82 4.83 6.13
N LEU A 96 -8.26 5.82 6.92
CA LEU A 96 -8.38 5.65 8.36
C LEU A 96 -9.46 4.64 8.72
N VAL A 97 -10.60 4.62 8.01
CA VAL A 97 -11.63 3.59 8.20
C VAL A 97 -11.10 2.22 7.76
N GLY A 98 -10.46 2.15 6.60
CA GLY A 98 -9.91 0.92 6.05
C GLY A 98 -8.78 0.31 6.89
N VAL A 99 -8.14 1.06 7.80
CA VAL A 99 -7.07 0.53 8.65
C VAL A 99 -7.57 -0.59 9.57
N VAL A 100 -8.87 -0.60 9.88
CA VAL A 100 -9.53 -1.65 10.66
C VAL A 100 -9.50 -3.00 9.94
N ASN A 101 -9.35 -3.02 8.61
CA ASN A 101 -9.20 -4.26 7.86
C ASN A 101 -7.86 -4.98 8.12
N LEU A 102 -6.80 -4.26 8.54
CA LEU A 102 -5.49 -4.87 8.80
C LEU A 102 -5.51 -5.91 9.92
N PRO A 103 -6.08 -5.64 11.12
CA PRO A 103 -6.19 -6.67 12.16
C PRO A 103 -7.08 -7.83 11.71
N VAL A 104 -8.14 -7.58 10.92
CA VAL A 104 -8.98 -8.64 10.36
C VAL A 104 -8.14 -9.58 9.47
N ILE A 105 -7.33 -9.03 8.55
CA ILE A 105 -6.43 -9.85 7.71
C ILE A 105 -5.44 -10.62 8.59
N HIS A 106 -4.79 -9.95 9.55
CA HIS A 106 -3.73 -10.55 10.36
C HIS A 106 -4.24 -11.72 11.21
N TYR A 107 -5.32 -11.48 11.95
CA TYR A 107 -5.89 -12.46 12.87
C TYR A 107 -6.93 -13.38 12.21
N SER A 108 -7.21 -13.22 10.90
CA SER A 108 -8.15 -14.08 10.16
C SER A 108 -7.87 -15.57 10.31
N VAL A 109 -6.60 -15.96 10.44
CA VAL A 109 -6.16 -17.35 10.61
C VAL A 109 -6.33 -17.90 12.02
N GLU A 110 -6.57 -17.03 12.99
CA GLU A 110 -6.79 -17.38 14.41
C GLU A 110 -8.28 -17.27 14.77
N TRP A 111 -9.00 -16.30 14.19
CA TRP A 111 -10.40 -16.04 14.50
C TRP A 111 -11.39 -16.93 13.74
N TRP A 112 -11.00 -17.46 12.57
CA TRP A 112 -11.88 -18.31 11.76
C TRP A 112 -11.21 -19.62 11.34
N ASN A 113 -12.06 -20.61 11.04
CA ASN A 113 -11.65 -21.82 10.36
C ASN A 113 -11.29 -21.48 8.91
N THR A 114 -10.00 -21.56 8.59
CA THR A 114 -9.45 -21.28 7.27
C THR A 114 -8.55 -22.43 6.83
N LEU A 115 -8.38 -22.56 5.51
CA LEU A 115 -7.40 -23.43 4.88
C LEU A 115 -5.95 -23.00 5.20
N HIS A 116 -5.77 -21.73 5.59
CA HIS A 116 -4.48 -21.15 5.87
C HIS A 116 -3.96 -21.60 7.24
N GLN A 117 -2.69 -21.99 7.29
CA GLN A 117 -2.00 -22.24 8.55
C GLN A 117 -1.92 -20.98 9.42
N GLY A 118 -1.85 -21.17 10.74
CA GLY A 118 -1.66 -20.11 11.71
C GLY A 118 -0.35 -19.33 11.54
N SER A 119 -0.22 -18.24 12.30
CA SER A 119 0.93 -17.32 12.19
C SER A 119 2.27 -18.03 12.43
N THR A 120 3.14 -17.97 11.42
CA THR A 120 4.50 -18.50 11.46
C THR A 120 5.41 -17.51 12.19
N ARG A 121 5.98 -17.91 13.33
CA ARG A 121 6.98 -17.12 14.06
C ARG A 121 8.36 -17.30 13.44
N MET A 122 8.89 -16.24 12.82
CA MET A 122 10.10 -16.26 11.98
C MET A 122 11.35 -16.94 12.60
N GLN A 123 11.48 -16.95 13.93
CA GLN A 123 12.61 -17.61 14.62
C GLN A 123 12.33 -19.04 15.11
N GLN A 124 11.06 -19.46 15.16
CA GLN A 124 10.67 -20.74 15.77
C GLN A 124 10.14 -21.74 14.75
N SER A 125 9.47 -21.27 13.69
CA SER A 125 8.75 -22.13 12.74
C SER A 125 9.26 -22.04 11.30
N ILE A 126 10.37 -21.32 11.05
CA ILE A 126 11.04 -21.24 9.75
C ILE A 126 12.41 -21.91 9.86
N ASP A 127 12.70 -22.79 8.89
CA ASP A 127 13.99 -23.44 8.73
C ASP A 127 15.13 -22.41 8.77
N PRO A 128 16.20 -22.61 9.57
CA PRO A 128 17.32 -21.68 9.66
C PRO A 128 17.88 -21.24 8.30
N ALA A 129 17.96 -22.14 7.32
CA ALA A 129 18.47 -21.85 5.98
C ALA A 129 17.60 -20.84 5.21
N MET A 130 16.29 -20.78 5.51
CA MET A 130 15.33 -19.89 4.86
C MET A 130 15.24 -18.50 5.49
N ARG A 131 15.81 -18.29 6.69
CA ARG A 131 15.67 -17.03 7.44
C ARG A 131 16.43 -15.86 6.83
N SER A 132 17.63 -16.07 6.30
CA SER A 132 18.39 -14.99 5.64
C SER A 132 17.80 -14.61 4.28
N PRO A 133 17.46 -15.55 3.36
CA PRO A 133 16.80 -15.19 2.11
C PRO A 133 15.49 -14.43 2.33
N LEU A 134 14.66 -14.85 3.29
CA LEU A 134 13.40 -14.19 3.61
C LEU A 134 13.61 -12.72 4.05
N ARG A 135 14.60 -12.45 4.91
CA ARG A 135 14.90 -11.09 5.36
C ARG A 135 15.38 -10.21 4.21
N TRP A 136 16.22 -10.72 3.32
CA TRP A 136 16.66 -10.00 2.13
C TRP A 136 15.51 -9.73 1.17
N ALA A 137 14.60 -10.69 0.98
CA ALA A 137 13.39 -10.48 0.18
C ALA A 137 12.51 -9.39 0.79
N ILE A 138 12.24 -9.43 2.10
CA ILE A 138 11.47 -8.38 2.80
C ILE A 138 12.14 -7.01 2.62
N ALA A 139 13.45 -6.91 2.84
CA ALA A 139 14.19 -5.68 2.66
C ALA A 139 14.11 -5.18 1.21
N GLY A 140 14.28 -6.06 0.22
CA GLY A 140 14.18 -5.73 -1.20
C GLY A 140 12.79 -5.20 -1.58
N TYR A 141 11.72 -5.87 -1.14
CA TYR A 141 10.35 -5.41 -1.38
C TYR A 141 10.04 -4.07 -0.70
N LEU A 142 10.58 -3.83 0.50
CA LEU A 142 10.45 -2.55 1.20
C LEU A 142 11.20 -1.43 0.48
N LEU A 143 12.44 -1.67 0.06
CA LEU A 143 13.23 -0.71 -0.70
C LEU A 143 12.56 -0.38 -2.04
N LEU A 144 12.09 -1.39 -2.77
CA LEU A 144 11.35 -1.19 -4.02
C LEU A 144 10.09 -0.34 -3.79
N PHE A 145 9.30 -0.65 -2.76
CA PHE A 145 8.13 0.15 -2.39
C PHE A 145 8.52 1.60 -2.11
N MET A 146 9.53 1.83 -1.26
CA MET A 146 9.98 3.19 -0.91
C MET A 146 10.45 3.95 -2.15
N THR A 147 11.24 3.33 -3.03
CA THR A 147 11.69 3.94 -4.27
C THR A 147 10.52 4.36 -5.16
N LEU A 148 9.57 3.44 -5.42
CA LEU A 148 8.41 3.74 -6.26
C LEU A 148 7.50 4.81 -5.65
N ALA A 149 7.25 4.75 -4.34
CA ALA A 149 6.46 5.74 -3.62
C ALA A 149 7.13 7.12 -3.64
N LEU A 150 8.44 7.21 -3.41
CA LEU A 150 9.20 8.47 -3.46
C LEU A 150 9.28 9.05 -4.88
N MET A 151 9.51 8.21 -5.89
CA MET A 151 9.47 8.64 -7.30
C MET A 151 8.11 9.21 -7.67
N ARG A 152 7.02 8.54 -7.25
CA ARG A 152 5.67 9.02 -7.47
C ARG A 152 5.38 10.30 -6.69
N MET A 153 5.79 10.38 -5.43
CA MET A 153 5.63 11.57 -4.60
C MET A 153 6.34 12.78 -5.21
N ARG A 154 7.57 12.59 -5.70
CA ARG A 154 8.32 13.62 -6.45
C ARG A 154 7.51 14.13 -7.64
N ASN A 155 6.93 13.24 -8.45
CA ASN A 155 6.12 13.63 -9.59
C ASN A 155 4.86 14.40 -9.18
N LEU A 156 4.19 13.99 -8.10
CA LEU A 156 3.01 14.71 -7.58
C LEU A 156 3.38 16.11 -7.08
N ILE A 157 4.51 16.28 -6.39
CA ILE A 157 5.00 17.59 -5.94
C ILE A 157 5.25 18.49 -7.14
N LEU A 158 5.94 18.00 -8.17
CA LEU A 158 6.22 18.77 -9.39
C LEU A 158 4.93 19.19 -10.11
N LEU A 159 3.94 18.31 -10.20
CA LEU A 159 2.64 18.63 -10.80
C LEU A 159 1.88 19.71 -10.02
N MET A 160 1.91 19.64 -8.68
CA MET A 160 1.23 20.61 -7.82
C MET A 160 1.92 21.97 -7.80
N GLU A 161 3.25 22.00 -7.82
CA GLU A 161 4.04 23.22 -7.77
C GLU A 161 4.45 23.70 -9.18
N LYS A 162 3.83 23.19 -10.26
CA LYS A 162 4.21 23.49 -11.65
C LYS A 162 4.27 24.98 -12.01
N ARG A 163 3.54 25.82 -11.28
CA ARG A 163 3.50 27.28 -11.47
C ARG A 163 4.54 28.03 -10.63
N ARG A 164 5.31 27.34 -9.79
CA ARG A 164 6.34 27.95 -8.95
C ARG A 164 7.62 28.18 -9.77
N PRO A 165 8.38 29.26 -9.49
CA PRO A 165 9.63 29.57 -10.19
C PRO A 165 10.65 28.42 -10.14
N TRP A 166 10.81 27.79 -8.98
CA TRP A 166 11.79 26.71 -8.78
C TRP A 166 11.54 25.49 -9.69
N VAL A 167 10.27 25.18 -10.04
CA VAL A 167 9.96 24.08 -10.96
C VAL A 167 10.34 24.46 -12.38
N SER A 168 10.07 25.72 -12.77
CA SER A 168 10.42 26.24 -14.09
C SER A 168 11.93 26.24 -14.30
N GLU A 169 12.69 26.70 -13.30
CA GLU A 169 14.16 26.64 -13.30
C GLU A 169 14.70 25.21 -13.39
N LEU A 170 14.08 24.27 -12.67
CA LEU A 170 14.46 22.85 -12.71
C LEU A 170 14.25 22.24 -14.10
N ILE A 171 13.16 22.60 -14.79
CA ILE A 171 12.88 22.16 -16.17
C ILE A 171 13.92 22.75 -17.13
N LEU A 172 14.18 24.06 -17.04
CA LEU A 172 15.16 24.75 -17.90
C LEU A 172 16.57 24.17 -17.73
N LYS A 173 17.03 23.94 -16.49
CA LYS A 173 18.33 23.30 -16.22
C LYS A 173 18.46 21.89 -16.82
N ARG A 174 17.35 21.15 -16.96
CA ARG A 174 17.36 19.80 -17.52
C ARG A 174 17.35 19.77 -19.04
N GLY A 175 16.84 20.82 -19.69
CA GLY A 175 16.85 20.96 -21.16
C GLY A 175 18.20 21.36 -21.75
N HIS A 176 19.16 21.78 -20.91
CA HIS A 176 20.53 22.13 -21.30
C HIS A 176 21.55 20.98 -21.14
N ARG A 177 21.11 19.78 -20.76
CA ARG A 177 21.92 18.56 -20.70
C ARG A 177 21.42 17.58 -21.75
#